data_AF-A0A7Y9JCH7-F1
#
_entry.id   AF-A0A7Y9JCH7-F1
#
_cell.length_a   1.000
_cell.length_b   1.000
_cell.length_c   1.000
_cell.angle_alpha   90.00
_cell.angle_beta   90.00
_cell.angle_gamma   90.00
#
_symmetry.space_group_name_H-M   'P 1'
#
loop_
_entity.id
_entity.type
_entity.pdbx_description
1 polymer ?
#
loop_
_entity_poly.entity_id
_entity_poly.type
_entity_poly.pdbx_seq_one_letter_code
_entity_poly.pdbx_strand_id
1 'polypeptide(L)'
;MSINVWFGELASAGRVWDDQAETLGDARRSLLSADTSLLGPRVAAAADEFVTRWSERLGQLSDEADAHAAALALARSRFLVTDLDQVGSLQQLLPWTARSAGPGGIW
;
A
#
# COMPACT_ATOMS: atom_id res chain seq x y z
N MET A 1 -15.84 -14.90 8.54
CA MET A 1 -14.68 -13.98 8.56
C MET A 1 -15.11 -12.74 9.32
N SER A 2 -14.49 -12.43 10.46
CA SER A 2 -14.86 -11.24 11.25
C SER A 2 -14.22 -9.99 10.66
N ILE A 3 -14.79 -8.81 10.94
CA ILE A 3 -14.28 -7.53 10.43
C ILE A 3 -12.82 -7.30 10.84
N ASN A 4 -12.43 -7.73 12.05
CA ASN A 4 -11.05 -7.65 12.54
C ASN A 4 -10.06 -8.48 11.72
N VAL A 5 -10.45 -9.70 11.28
CA VAL A 5 -9.63 -10.53 10.40
C VAL A 5 -9.43 -9.82 9.07
N TRP A 6 -10.48 -9.22 8.52
CA TRP A 6 -10.41 -8.49 7.26
C TRP A 6 -9.57 -7.21 7.33
N PHE A 7 -9.61 -6.46 8.45
CA PHE A 7 -8.73 -5.32 8.70
C PHE A 7 -7.26 -5.72 8.80
N GLY A 8 -6.97 -6.86 9.44
CA GLY A 8 -5.64 -7.44 9.51
C GLY A 8 -5.09 -7.78 8.12
N GLU A 9 -5.92 -8.40 7.27
CA GLU A 9 -5.55 -8.73 5.89
C GLU A 9 -5.29 -7.48 5.03
N LEU A 10 -6.10 -6.43 5.14
CA LEU A 10 -5.85 -5.16 4.42
C LEU A 10 -4.53 -4.51 4.82
N ALA A 11 -4.20 -4.52 6.12
CA ALA A 11 -2.95 -3.99 6.62
C ALA A 11 -1.74 -4.86 6.21
N SER A 12 -1.92 -6.18 6.14
CA SER A 12 -0.92 -7.10 5.63
C SER A 12 -0.67 -6.87 4.14
N ALA A 13 -1.72 -6.79 3.34
CA ALA A 13 -1.65 -6.52 1.91
C ALA A 13 -1.00 -5.15 1.61
N GLY A 14 -1.31 -4.12 2.41
CA GLY A 14 -0.67 -2.80 2.28
C GLY A 14 0.84 -2.88 2.46
N ARG A 15 1.32 -3.58 3.51
CA ARG A 15 2.75 -3.78 3.74
C ARG A 15 3.44 -4.55 2.62
N VAL A 16 2.78 -5.58 2.06
CA VAL A 16 3.33 -6.33 0.92
C VAL A 16 3.53 -5.41 -0.29
N TRP A 17 2.61 -4.47 -0.54
CA TRP A 17 2.77 -3.49 -1.61
C TRP A 17 3.88 -2.48 -1.32
N ASP A 18 4.02 -2.01 -0.08
CA ASP A 18 5.13 -1.13 0.32
C ASP A 18 6.49 -1.82 0.12
N ASP A 19 6.64 -3.07 0.61
CA ASP A 19 7.87 -3.86 0.46
C ASP A 19 8.22 -4.09 -1.03
N GLN A 20 7.20 -4.30 -1.86
CA GLN A 20 7.35 -4.48 -3.30
C GLN A 20 7.81 -3.18 -3.98
N ALA A 21 7.25 -2.03 -3.58
CA ALA A 21 7.68 -0.73 -4.09
C ALA A 21 9.15 -0.46 -3.74
N GLU A 22 9.56 -0.72 -2.49
CA GLU A 22 10.94 -0.59 -2.04
C GLU A 22 11.88 -1.48 -2.87
N THR A 23 11.53 -2.76 -3.05
CA THR A 23 12.32 -3.72 -3.83
C THR A 23 12.49 -3.27 -5.29
N LEU A 24 11.42 -2.75 -5.92
CA LEU A 24 11.46 -2.23 -7.28
C LEU A 24 12.30 -0.96 -7.38
N GLY A 25 12.21 -0.07 -6.38
CA GLY A 25 13.02 1.13 -6.25
C GLY A 25 14.51 0.82 -6.08
N ASP A 26 14.86 -0.17 -5.27
CA ASP A 26 16.23 -0.69 -5.12
C ASP A 26 16.75 -1.25 -6.44
N ALA A 27 15.97 -2.09 -7.12
CA ALA A 27 16.34 -2.67 -8.42
C ALA A 27 16.59 -1.58 -9.46
N ARG A 28 15.75 -0.54 -9.49
CA ARG A 28 15.94 0.63 -10.37
C ARG A 28 17.23 1.37 -10.05
N ARG A 29 17.51 1.63 -8.77
CA ARG A 29 18.76 2.31 -8.35
C ARG A 29 20.00 1.49 -8.73
N SER A 30 19.94 0.17 -8.54
CA SER A 30 21.01 -0.73 -8.97
C SER A 30 21.23 -0.66 -10.48
N LEU A 31 20.16 -0.69 -11.28
CA LEU A 31 20.25 -0.59 -12.73
C LEU A 31 20.85 0.74 -13.19
N LEU A 32 20.43 1.86 -12.60
CA LEU A 32 20.95 3.20 -12.92
C LEU A 32 22.41 3.40 -12.51
N SER A 33 22.93 2.58 -11.59
CA SER A 33 24.34 2.61 -11.20
C SER A 33 25.27 1.86 -12.16
N ALA A 34 24.73 1.16 -13.16
CA ALA A 34 25.52 0.41 -14.12
C ALA A 34 26.26 1.36 -15.09
N ASP A 35 27.58 1.21 -15.17
CA ASP A 35 28.39 1.90 -16.18
C ASP A 35 28.48 1.04 -17.45
N THR A 36 27.64 1.39 -18.42
CA THR A 36 27.54 0.72 -19.73
C THR A 36 28.76 0.95 -20.61
N SER A 37 29.58 1.97 -20.34
CA SER A 37 30.77 2.28 -21.12
C SER A 37 31.83 1.17 -21.02
N LEU A 38 31.81 0.41 -19.92
CA LEU A 38 32.69 -0.73 -19.67
C LEU A 38 32.41 -1.92 -20.61
N LEU A 39 31.27 -1.95 -21.28
CA LEU A 39 30.88 -3.02 -22.21
C LEU A 39 31.50 -2.86 -23.62
N GLY A 40 32.20 -1.75 -23.85
CA GLY A 40 32.80 -1.40 -25.13
C GLY A 40 31.80 -0.78 -26.11
N PRO A 41 32.30 -0.04 -27.12
CA PRO A 41 31.49 0.88 -27.93
C PRO A 41 30.40 0.20 -28.77
N ARG A 42 30.57 -1.08 -29.11
CA ARG A 42 29.57 -1.84 -29.88
C ARG A 42 28.34 -2.21 -29.04
N VAL A 43 28.50 -2.41 -27.74
CA VAL A 43 27.44 -2.90 -26.84
C VAL A 43 26.89 -1.78 -25.97
N ALA A 44 27.69 -0.76 -25.66
CA ALA A 44 27.32 0.37 -24.81
C ALA A 44 25.98 1.01 -25.21
N ALA A 45 25.77 1.31 -26.49
CA ALA A 45 24.52 1.95 -26.94
C ALA A 45 23.26 1.08 -26.70
N ALA A 46 23.37 -0.24 -26.91
CA ALA A 46 22.27 -1.16 -26.64
C ALA A 46 22.03 -1.35 -25.13
N ALA A 47 23.11 -1.35 -24.35
CA ALA A 47 23.03 -1.40 -22.90
C ALA A 47 22.43 -0.12 -22.29
N ASP A 48 22.74 1.05 -22.84
CA ASP A 48 22.15 2.33 -22.44
C ASP A 48 20.65 2.35 -22.69
N GLU A 49 20.22 1.88 -23.85
CA GLU A 49 18.79 1.78 -24.17
C GLU A 49 18.09 0.80 -23.24
N PHE A 50 18.72 -0.34 -22.94
CA PHE A 50 18.20 -1.31 -21.99
C PHE A 50 18.06 -0.70 -20.58
N VAL A 51 19.12 -0.09 -20.05
CA VAL A 51 19.13 0.54 -18.73
C VAL A 51 18.04 1.61 -18.66
N THR A 52 17.94 2.45 -19.69
CA THR A 52 16.93 3.51 -19.76
C THR A 52 15.51 2.92 -19.68
N ARG A 53 15.15 2.04 -20.62
CA ARG A 53 13.79 1.46 -20.70
C ARG A 53 13.40 0.71 -19.45
N TRP A 54 14.32 -0.09 -18.89
CA TRP A 54 14.03 -0.85 -17.68
C TRP A 54 13.99 0.02 -16.43
N SER A 55 14.80 1.07 -16.34
CA SER A 55 14.73 2.00 -15.20
C SER A 55 13.40 2.76 -15.18
N GLU A 56 12.88 3.14 -16.35
CA GLU A 56 11.56 3.75 -16.48
C GLU A 56 10.46 2.78 -16.09
N ARG A 57 10.52 1.53 -16.59
CA ARG A 57 9.51 0.52 -16.26
C ARG A 57 9.49 0.16 -14.77
N LEU A 58 10.66 0.00 -14.16
CA LEU A 58 10.78 -0.26 -12.71
C LEU A 58 10.24 0.93 -11.90
N GLY A 59 10.47 2.17 -12.36
CA GLY A 59 9.89 3.37 -11.76
C GLY A 59 8.37 3.34 -11.77
N GLN A 60 7.76 3.08 -12.94
CA GLN A 60 6.30 2.97 -13.06
C GLN A 60 5.70 1.88 -12.17
N LEU A 61 6.36 0.73 -12.08
CA LEU A 61 5.91 -0.38 -11.23
C LEU A 61 6.02 -0.03 -9.74
N SER A 62 7.07 0.68 -9.34
CA SER A 62 7.24 1.18 -7.97
C SER A 62 6.10 2.16 -7.62
N ASP A 63 5.84 3.15 -8.48
CA ASP A 63 4.78 4.14 -8.27
C ASP A 63 3.40 3.47 -8.20
N GLU A 64 3.15 2.44 -9.00
CA GLU A 64 1.92 1.66 -8.98
C GLU A 64 1.78 0.85 -7.67
N ALA A 65 2.86 0.25 -7.17
CA ALA A 65 2.87 -0.45 -5.89
C ALA A 65 2.58 0.51 -4.71
N ASP A 66 3.24 1.68 -4.68
CA ASP A 66 2.99 2.74 -3.69
C ASP A 66 1.51 3.19 -3.71
N ALA A 67 0.94 3.37 -4.91
CA ALA A 67 -0.46 3.75 -5.08
C ALA A 67 -1.41 2.68 -4.51
N HIS A 68 -1.10 1.39 -4.69
CA HIS A 68 -1.89 0.31 -4.11
C HIS A 68 -1.81 0.29 -2.58
N ALA A 69 -0.62 0.44 -2.00
CA ALA A 69 -0.45 0.52 -0.56
C ALA A 69 -1.23 1.70 0.03
N ALA A 70 -1.13 2.88 -0.59
CA ALA A 70 -1.88 4.07 -0.20
C ALA A 70 -3.40 3.86 -0.31
N ALA A 71 -3.88 3.21 -1.37
CA ALA A 71 -5.30 2.91 -1.55
C ALA A 71 -5.83 1.96 -0.47
N LEU A 72 -5.05 0.94 -0.07
CA LEU A 72 -5.41 0.03 1.01
C LEU A 72 -5.43 0.74 2.38
N ALA A 73 -4.45 1.62 2.65
CA ALA A 73 -4.44 2.43 3.86
C ALA A 73 -5.65 3.37 3.94
N LEU A 74 -6.01 4.00 2.82
CA LEU A 74 -7.20 4.86 2.70
C LEU A 74 -8.50 4.08 2.83
N ALA A 75 -8.60 2.89 2.24
CA ALA A 75 -9.75 2.02 2.42
C ALA A 75 -9.93 1.70 3.91
N ARG A 76 -8.86 1.27 4.57
CA ARG A 76 -8.85 0.96 6.00
C ARG A 76 -9.35 2.13 6.86
N SER A 77 -8.89 3.35 6.59
CA SER A 77 -9.34 4.54 7.34
C SER A 77 -10.82 4.86 7.11
N ARG A 78 -11.31 4.73 5.88
CA ARG A 78 -12.73 4.93 5.55
C ARG A 78 -13.64 3.93 6.24
N PHE A 79 -13.23 2.66 6.31
CA PHE A 79 -14.00 1.64 7.03
C PHE A 79 -14.09 1.96 8.52
N LEU A 80 -12.97 2.36 9.14
CA LEU A 80 -12.97 2.75 10.55
C LEU A 80 -13.92 3.92 10.83
N VAL A 81 -13.87 4.97 10.01
CA VAL A 81 -14.75 6.15 10.16
C VAL A 81 -16.22 5.76 9.97
N THR A 82 -16.52 4.98 8.92
CA THR A 82 -17.89 4.54 8.64
C THR A 82 -18.44 3.70 9.79
N ASP A 83 -17.63 2.79 10.34
CA ASP A 83 -18.04 1.95 11.47
C ASP A 83 -18.33 2.79 12.73
N LEU A 84 -17.49 3.79 13.02
CA LEU A 84 -17.71 4.73 14.13
C LEU A 84 -18.98 5.57 13.94
N ASP A 85 -19.25 6.05 12.72
CA ASP A 85 -20.47 6.81 12.41
C ASP A 85 -21.74 5.95 12.56
N GLN A 86 -21.68 4.68 12.14
CA GLN A 86 -22.77 3.72 12.33
C GLN A 86 -22.99 3.42 13.81
N VAL A 87 -21.93 3.21 14.59
CA VAL A 87 -22.01 3.03 16.05
C VAL A 87 -22.66 4.25 16.71
N GLY A 88 -22.23 5.47 16.35
CA GLY A 88 -22.83 6.70 16.89
C GLY A 88 -24.31 6.83 16.53
N SER A 89 -24.68 6.50 15.30
CA SER A 89 -26.09 6.52 14.84
C SER A 89 -26.95 5.51 15.59
N LEU A 90 -26.45 4.27 15.77
CA LEU A 90 -27.15 3.24 16.55
C LEU A 90 -27.27 3.61 18.03
N GLN A 91 -26.24 4.21 18.62
CA GLN A 91 -26.29 4.71 20.00
C GLN A 91 -27.37 5.79 20.19
N GLN A 92 -27.64 6.63 19.19
CA GLN A 92 -28.73 7.61 19.26
C GLN A 92 -30.12 6.95 19.30
N LEU A 93 -30.27 5.76 18.70
CA LEU A 93 -31.52 5.00 18.70
C LEU A 93 -31.74 4.23 20.01
N LEU A 94 -30.69 4.01 20.81
CA LEU A 94 -30.80 3.34 22.11
C LEU A 94 -31.42 4.25 23.18
N PRO A 95 -32.11 3.67 24.18
CA PRO A 95 -32.53 4.39 25.38
C PRO A 95 -31.35 5.12 26.02
N TRP A 96 -31.59 6.31 26.60
CA TRP A 96 -30.53 7.16 27.18
C TRP A 96 -29.58 6.39 28.12
N THR A 97 -30.14 5.51 28.95
CA THR A 97 -29.40 4.68 29.92
C THR A 97 -28.50 3.63 29.28
N ALA A 98 -28.71 3.30 28.01
CA ALA A 98 -27.98 2.27 27.27
C ALA A 98 -27.03 2.85 26.20
N ARG A 99 -26.98 4.18 26.02
CA ARG A 99 -26.17 4.82 24.95
C ARG A 99 -24.66 4.67 25.15
N SER A 100 -24.21 4.47 26.40
CA SER A 100 -22.81 4.23 26.75
C SER A 100 -22.43 2.74 26.72
N ALA A 101 -23.37 1.83 26.45
CA ALA A 101 -23.06 0.42 26.34
C ALA A 101 -22.26 0.17 25.05
N GLY A 102 -21.02 -0.32 25.19
CA GLY A 102 -20.22 -0.76 24.05
C GLY A 102 -20.81 -2.04 23.41
N PRO A 103 -20.42 -2.39 22.17
CA PRO A 103 -20.92 -3.58 21.46
C PRO A 103 -20.64 -4.92 22.17
N GLY A 104 -19.85 -4.91 23.25
CA GLY A 104 -19.48 -6.07 24.05
C GLY A 104 -20.17 -6.21 25.41
N GLY A 105 -21.13 -5.33 25.76
CA GLY A 105 -22.02 -5.50 26.92
C GLY A 105 -21.36 -5.74 28.29
N ILE A 106 -21.49 -4.73 29.16
CA ILE A 106 -21.46 -4.78 30.64
C ILE A 106 -20.10 -5.06 31.31
N TRP A 107 -19.57 -4.04 32.00
CA TRP A 107 -18.99 -4.18 33.33
C TRP A 107 -19.70 -3.21 34.27
#